data_AF-A0A416S3Z0-F1
#
_entry.id   AF-A0A416S3Z0-F1
#
_cell.length_a   1.000
_cell.length_b   1.000
_cell.length_c   1.000
_cell.angle_alpha   90.00
_cell.angle_beta   90.00
_cell.angle_gamma   90.00
#
_symmetry.space_group_name_H-M   'P 1'
#
loop_
_entity.id
_entity.type
_entity.pdbx_description
1 polymer ?
#
loop_
_entity_poly.entity_id
_entity_poly.type
_entity_poly.pdbx_seq_one_letter_code
_entity_poly.pdbx_strand_id
1 'polypeptide(L)'
;MEWLQKILDNAVYGDDGKLNVAATMKKINEEAAKYIVPKEQYNTKVKELDTANDTIKELKKNNGDNEELQKTIKAHEDTIKQLKVEHDAELKGMRIDSAITKLLADSKAKHPDLLAGKFDREKLLVSDDGKVTGLDEQLKGLKETYKDMFTQTVAGREPANPDTKSTGNTAFESLVNSADTMTAEEVAAQFAAMEAK
;
A
#
# COMPACT_ATOMS: atom_id res chain seq x y z
N MET A 1 -50.06 -43.99 -29.57
CA MET A 1 -50.67 -45.34 -29.48
C MET A 1 -50.91 -45.97 -30.86
N GLU A 2 -50.47 -45.34 -31.96
CA GLU A 2 -50.70 -45.84 -33.32
C GLU A 2 -49.97 -47.16 -33.63
N TRP A 3 -48.85 -47.42 -32.96
CA TRP A 3 -48.10 -48.67 -33.13
C TRP A 3 -48.85 -49.88 -32.55
N LEU A 4 -49.60 -49.71 -31.45
CA LEU A 4 -50.46 -50.76 -30.90
C LEU A 4 -51.67 -51.04 -31.79
N GLN A 5 -52.27 -50.01 -32.38
CA GLN A 5 -53.36 -50.16 -33.36
C GLN A 5 -52.90 -50.96 -34.58
N LYS A 6 -51.73 -50.63 -35.17
CA LYS A 6 -51.16 -51.37 -36.30
C LYS A 6 -50.90 -52.85 -36.03
N ILE A 7 -50.56 -53.22 -34.80
CA ILE A 7 -50.32 -54.63 -34.43
C ILE A 7 -51.64 -55.37 -34.26
N LEU A 8 -52.67 -54.73 -33.70
CA LEU A 8 -54.01 -55.30 -33.57
C LEU A 8 -54.71 -55.45 -34.93
N ASP A 9 -54.48 -54.53 -35.87
CA ASP A 9 -54.99 -54.63 -37.24
C ASP A 9 -54.36 -55.80 -38.03
N ASN A 10 -53.13 -56.20 -37.67
CA ASN A 10 -52.43 -57.36 -38.24
C ASN A 10 -52.50 -58.61 -37.34
N ALA A 11 -53.50 -58.67 -36.44
CA ALA A 11 -53.70 -59.81 -35.56
C ALA A 11 -53.95 -61.10 -36.35
N VAL A 12 -53.39 -62.20 -35.86
CA VAL A 12 -53.49 -63.50 -36.52
C VAL A 12 -54.76 -64.19 -36.01
N TYR A 13 -55.67 -64.54 -36.91
CA TYR A 13 -56.87 -65.33 -36.61
C TYR A 13 -56.61 -66.80 -36.90
N GLY A 14 -57.14 -67.70 -36.06
CA GLY A 14 -57.11 -69.14 -36.29
C GLY A 14 -58.14 -69.56 -37.35
N ASP A 15 -58.06 -70.83 -37.79
CA ASP A 15 -58.97 -71.42 -38.79
C ASP A 15 -60.44 -71.46 -38.34
N ASP A 16 -60.71 -71.21 -37.06
CA ASP A 16 -62.04 -71.09 -36.45
C ASP A 16 -62.58 -69.65 -36.47
N GLY A 17 -61.87 -68.70 -37.09
CA GLY A 17 -62.21 -67.28 -37.12
C GLY A 17 -62.01 -66.56 -35.79
N LYS A 18 -61.48 -67.23 -34.76
CA LYS A 18 -61.16 -66.60 -33.47
C LYS A 18 -59.73 -66.10 -33.47
N LEU A 19 -59.49 -65.03 -32.73
CA LEU A 19 -58.16 -64.44 -32.61
C LEU A 19 -57.19 -65.45 -31.99
N ASN A 20 -56.09 -65.75 -32.67
CA ASN A 20 -55.03 -66.58 -32.11
C ASN A 20 -54.24 -65.73 -31.12
N VAL A 21 -54.69 -65.77 -29.87
CA VAL A 21 -54.16 -64.98 -28.76
C VAL A 21 -52.67 -65.23 -28.56
N ALA A 22 -52.20 -66.48 -28.72
CA ALA A 22 -50.79 -66.83 -28.53
C ALA A 22 -49.87 -66.22 -29.61
N ALA A 23 -50.27 -66.34 -30.89
CA ALA A 23 -49.49 -65.80 -32.00
C ALA A 23 -49.52 -64.26 -32.02
N THR A 24 -50.67 -63.67 -31.70
CA THR A 24 -50.84 -62.22 -31.64
C THR A 24 -50.07 -61.62 -30.45
N MET A 25 -50.08 -62.27 -29.28
CA MET A 25 -49.31 -61.84 -28.11
C MET A 25 -47.80 -61.90 -28.34
N LYS A 26 -47.31 -62.88 -29.11
CA LYS A 26 -45.89 -62.97 -29.48
C LYS A 26 -45.44 -61.77 -30.34
N LYS A 27 -46.21 -61.42 -31.37
CA LYS A 27 -45.93 -60.22 -32.21
C LYS A 27 -46.03 -58.92 -31.42
N ILE A 28 -47.03 -58.82 -30.54
CA ILE A 28 -47.16 -57.68 -29.63
C ILE A 28 -45.90 -57.56 -28.77
N ASN A 29 -45.41 -58.65 -28.18
CA ASN A 29 -44.23 -58.60 -27.32
C ASN A 29 -42.94 -58.24 -28.10
N GLU A 30 -42.79 -58.75 -29.33
CA GLU A 30 -41.64 -58.46 -30.20
C GLU A 30 -41.58 -56.99 -30.64
N GLU A 31 -42.72 -56.39 -31.00
CA GLU A 31 -42.79 -54.97 -31.36
C GLU A 31 -42.84 -54.06 -30.12
N ALA A 32 -43.52 -54.48 -29.04
CA ALA A 32 -43.55 -53.74 -27.80
C ALA A 32 -42.16 -53.59 -27.18
N ALA A 33 -41.29 -54.60 -27.27
CA ALA A 33 -39.91 -54.47 -26.81
C ALA A 33 -39.11 -53.40 -27.58
N LYS A 34 -39.50 -53.04 -28.80
CA LYS A 34 -38.85 -51.98 -29.61
C LYS A 34 -39.34 -50.57 -29.25
N TYR A 35 -40.58 -50.45 -28.78
CA TYR A 35 -41.22 -49.16 -28.50
C TYR A 35 -41.43 -48.86 -27.01
N ILE A 36 -41.33 -49.87 -26.14
CA ILE A 36 -41.50 -49.76 -24.69
C ILE A 36 -40.13 -49.99 -24.05
N VAL A 37 -39.59 -48.93 -23.47
CA VAL A 37 -38.39 -49.03 -22.64
C VAL A 37 -38.76 -49.79 -21.37
N PRO A 38 -38.03 -50.87 -21.01
CA PRO A 38 -38.27 -51.60 -19.76
C PRO A 38 -38.22 -50.65 -18.58
N LYS A 39 -39.13 -50.81 -17.62
CA LYS A 39 -39.25 -49.95 -16.43
C LYS A 39 -37.92 -49.81 -15.68
N GLU A 40 -37.09 -50.86 -15.67
CA GLU A 40 -35.75 -50.81 -15.08
C GLU A 40 -34.81 -49.86 -15.82
N GLN A 41 -34.78 -49.88 -17.15
CA GLN A 41 -33.95 -48.95 -17.94
C GLN A 41 -34.43 -47.51 -17.78
N TYR A 42 -35.74 -47.30 -17.75
CA TYR A 42 -36.32 -45.98 -17.46
C TYR A 42 -35.91 -45.49 -16.06
N ASN A 43 -36.07 -46.32 -15.03
CA ASN A 43 -35.69 -45.97 -13.67
C ASN A 43 -34.19 -45.69 -13.53
N THR A 44 -33.34 -46.45 -14.22
CA THR A 44 -31.89 -46.19 -14.27
C THR A 44 -31.59 -44.84 -14.91
N LYS A 45 -32.24 -44.53 -16.05
CA LYS A 45 -32.07 -43.24 -16.73
C LYS A 45 -32.57 -42.07 -15.89
N VAL A 46 -33.65 -42.23 -15.15
CA VAL A 46 -34.14 -41.21 -14.20
C VAL A 46 -33.13 -40.97 -13.09
N LYS A 47 -32.57 -42.02 -12.49
CA LYS A 47 -31.52 -41.88 -11.46
C LYS A 47 -30.25 -41.21 -11.98
N GLU A 48 -29.81 -41.57 -13.20
CA GLU A 48 -28.68 -40.91 -13.87
C GLU A 48 -28.97 -39.42 -14.11
N LEU A 49 -30.20 -39.10 -14.53
CA LEU A 49 -30.64 -37.72 -14.76
C LEU A 49 -30.70 -36.90 -13.46
N ASP A 50 -31.22 -37.49 -12.37
CA ASP A 50 -31.24 -36.84 -11.06
C ASP A 50 -29.80 -36.57 -10.56
N THR A 51 -28.91 -37.56 -10.67
CA THR A 51 -27.49 -37.42 -10.28
C THR A 51 -26.79 -36.33 -11.10
N ALA A 52 -27.02 -36.29 -12.41
CA ALA A 52 -26.47 -35.26 -13.29
C ALA A 52 -27.00 -33.87 -12.94
N ASN A 53 -28.30 -33.75 -12.64
CA ASN A 53 -28.90 -32.50 -12.22
C ASN A 53 -28.32 -31.99 -10.90
N ASP A 54 -28.07 -32.86 -9.93
CA ASP A 54 -27.48 -32.47 -8.66
C ASP A 54 -26.00 -32.05 -8.81
N THR A 55 -25.23 -32.74 -9.66
CA THR A 55 -23.86 -32.33 -10.01
C THR A 55 -23.85 -30.96 -10.70
N ILE A 56 -24.80 -30.70 -11.59
CA ILE A 56 -24.93 -29.38 -12.26
C ILE A 56 -25.26 -28.28 -11.24
N LYS A 57 -26.13 -28.55 -10.26
CA LYS A 57 -26.41 -27.58 -9.19
C LYS A 57 -25.18 -27.27 -8.34
N GLU A 58 -24.42 -28.30 -7.97
CA GLU A 58 -23.19 -28.15 -7.18
C GLU A 58 -22.13 -27.35 -7.96
N LEU A 59 -21.92 -27.66 -9.23
CA LEU A 59 -21.02 -26.89 -10.11
C LEU A 59 -21.47 -25.43 -10.26
N LYS A 60 -22.77 -25.16 -10.41
CA LYS A 60 -23.30 -23.79 -10.47
C LYS A 60 -23.10 -23.02 -9.16
N LYS A 61 -23.27 -23.68 -8.01
CA LYS A 61 -23.03 -23.06 -6.70
C LYS A 61 -21.55 -22.68 -6.53
N ASN A 62 -20.64 -23.62 -6.80
CA ASN A 62 -19.20 -23.39 -6.71
C ASN A 62 -18.72 -22.30 -7.70
N ASN A 63 -19.40 -22.15 -8.84
CA ASN A 63 -19.10 -21.09 -9.80
C ASN A 63 -19.72 -19.73 -9.41
N GLY A 64 -20.75 -19.71 -8.57
CA GLY A 64 -21.33 -18.48 -8.00
C GLY A 64 -20.41 -17.81 -6.98
N ASP A 65 -19.66 -18.61 -6.20
CA ASP A 65 -18.63 -18.11 -5.28
C ASP A 65 -17.53 -17.31 -6.02
N ASN A 66 -17.33 -17.56 -7.32
CA ASN A 66 -16.39 -16.80 -8.13
C ASN A 66 -16.80 -15.33 -8.29
N GLU A 67 -18.09 -15.01 -8.37
CA GLU A 67 -18.55 -13.62 -8.44
C GLU A 67 -18.36 -12.89 -7.10
N GLU A 68 -18.61 -13.57 -5.98
CA GLU A 68 -18.36 -13.01 -4.63
C GLU A 68 -16.86 -12.83 -4.36
N LEU A 69 -16.04 -13.81 -4.77
CA LEU A 69 -14.58 -13.70 -4.72
C LEU A 69 -14.07 -12.56 -5.59
N GLN A 70 -14.58 -12.38 -6.81
CA GLN A 70 -14.21 -11.26 -7.68
C GLN A 70 -14.60 -9.90 -7.09
N LYS A 71 -15.78 -9.78 -6.46
CA LYS A 71 -16.18 -8.56 -5.74
C LYS A 71 -15.24 -8.26 -4.59
N THR A 72 -14.89 -9.29 -3.80
CA THR A 72 -13.98 -9.16 -2.66
C THR A 72 -12.58 -8.75 -3.10
N ILE A 73 -12.07 -9.32 -4.19
CA ILE A 73 -10.78 -8.94 -4.79
C ILE A 73 -10.79 -7.46 -5.18
N LYS A 74 -11.81 -6.98 -5.90
CA LYS A 74 -11.92 -5.56 -6.26
C LYS A 74 -11.96 -4.63 -5.04
N ALA A 75 -12.76 -4.99 -4.03
CA ALA A 75 -12.85 -4.22 -2.80
C ALA A 75 -11.49 -4.15 -2.07
N HIS A 76 -10.76 -5.26 -2.00
CA HIS A 76 -9.41 -5.28 -1.43
C HIS A 76 -8.42 -4.47 -2.27
N GLU A 77 -8.46 -4.57 -3.60
CA GLU A 77 -7.60 -3.77 -4.48
C GLU A 77 -7.82 -2.27 -4.29
N ASP A 78 -9.07 -1.83 -4.19
CA ASP A 78 -9.39 -0.42 -3.98
C ASP A 78 -8.99 0.04 -2.57
N THR A 79 -9.18 -0.81 -1.55
CA THR A 79 -8.68 -0.54 -0.18
C THR A 79 -7.16 -0.40 -0.16
N ILE A 80 -6.43 -1.26 -0.87
CA ILE A 80 -4.96 -1.20 -0.95
C ILE A 80 -4.50 0.09 -1.65
N LYS A 81 -5.18 0.52 -2.73
CA LYS A 81 -4.87 1.77 -3.41
C LYS A 81 -5.11 2.98 -2.48
N GLN A 82 -6.25 2.99 -1.79
CA GLN A 82 -6.58 4.04 -0.82
C GLN A 82 -5.52 4.11 0.27
N LEU A 83 -5.16 2.96 0.86
CA LEU A 83 -4.19 2.87 1.95
C LEU A 83 -2.78 3.33 1.51
N LYS A 84 -2.36 3.04 0.28
CA LYS A 84 -1.09 3.56 -0.26
C LYS A 84 -1.08 5.08 -0.34
N VAL A 85 -2.14 5.67 -0.87
CA VAL A 85 -2.24 7.14 -0.99
C VAL A 85 -2.25 7.80 0.39
N GLU A 86 -3.01 7.25 1.32
CA GLU A 86 -3.11 7.75 2.69
C GLU A 86 -1.77 7.63 3.43
N HIS A 87 -1.09 6.48 3.34
CA HIS A 87 0.21 6.27 3.95
C HIS A 87 1.30 7.17 3.35
N ASP A 88 1.30 7.38 2.02
CA ASP A 88 2.24 8.30 1.38
C ASP A 88 1.98 9.75 1.81
N ALA A 89 0.71 10.14 1.99
CA ALA A 89 0.34 11.45 2.52
C ALA A 89 0.75 11.61 4.00
N GLU A 90 0.51 10.59 4.83
CA GLU A 90 0.90 10.57 6.25
C GLU A 90 2.42 10.65 6.40
N LEU A 91 3.18 9.86 5.63
CA LEU A 91 4.63 9.91 5.63
C LEU A 91 5.19 11.27 5.20
N LYS A 92 4.56 11.93 4.22
CA LYS A 92 4.93 13.29 3.82
C LYS A 92 4.63 14.29 4.94
N GLY A 93 3.44 14.22 5.53
CA GLY A 93 3.04 15.07 6.65
C GLY A 93 4.00 14.93 7.85
N MET A 94 4.28 13.70 8.27
CA MET A 94 5.19 13.41 9.39
C MET A 94 6.61 13.91 9.13
N ARG A 95 7.12 13.77 7.89
CA ARG A 95 8.43 14.33 7.52
C ARG A 95 8.44 15.85 7.57
N ILE A 96 7.40 16.50 7.06
CA ILE A 96 7.25 17.95 7.11
C ILE A 96 7.20 18.43 8.56
N ASP A 97 6.35 17.85 9.40
CA ASP A 97 6.21 18.24 10.81
C ASP A 97 7.52 18.02 11.59
N SER A 98 8.23 16.92 11.33
CA SER A 98 9.54 16.66 11.94
C SER A 98 10.59 17.70 11.52
N ALA A 99 10.60 18.08 10.25
CA ALA A 99 11.52 19.09 9.73
C ALA A 99 11.20 20.49 10.26
N ILE A 100 9.93 20.87 10.36
CA ILE A 100 9.46 22.12 10.98
C ILE A 100 9.91 22.17 12.45
N THR A 101 9.64 21.12 13.21
CA THR A 101 9.98 21.05 14.64
C THR A 101 11.48 21.19 14.86
N LYS A 102 12.29 20.47 14.06
CA LYS A 102 13.75 20.58 14.10
C LYS A 102 14.23 21.99 13.78
N LEU A 103 13.72 22.59 12.71
CA LEU A 103 14.11 23.93 12.27
C LEU A 103 13.77 25.02 13.30
N LEU A 104 12.61 24.90 13.96
CA LEU A 104 12.18 25.79 15.02
C LEU A 104 13.02 25.64 16.29
N ALA A 105 13.40 24.41 16.63
CA ALA A 105 14.32 24.13 17.74
C ALA A 105 15.72 24.74 17.47
N ASP A 106 16.28 24.52 16.27
CA ASP A 106 17.57 25.08 15.86
C ASP A 106 17.55 26.62 15.83
N SER A 107 16.39 27.19 15.49
CA SER A 107 16.14 28.64 15.49
C SER A 107 15.88 29.25 16.88
N LYS A 108 15.93 28.45 17.95
CA LYS A 108 15.65 28.86 19.33
C LYS A 108 14.31 29.59 19.48
N ALA A 109 13.28 29.06 18.84
CA ALA A 109 11.89 29.49 19.02
C ALA A 109 11.46 29.32 20.48
N LYS A 110 10.78 30.33 21.05
CA LYS A 110 10.24 30.26 22.41
C LYS A 110 9.07 29.28 22.52
N HIS A 111 8.23 29.23 21.48
CA HIS A 111 7.04 28.37 21.40
C HIS A 111 6.99 27.68 20.03
N PRO A 112 7.75 26.58 19.84
CA PRO A 112 7.83 25.89 18.56
C PRO A 112 6.46 25.36 18.10
N ASP A 113 5.63 24.82 18.99
CA ASP A 113 4.31 24.27 18.61
C ASP A 113 3.36 25.34 18.02
N LEU A 114 3.38 26.56 18.60
CA LEU A 114 2.56 27.68 18.10
C LEU A 114 3.06 28.19 16.74
N LEU A 115 4.37 28.18 16.52
CA LEU A 115 4.97 28.61 15.26
C LEU A 115 4.86 27.54 14.17
N ALA A 116 4.88 26.25 14.53
CA ALA A 116 4.70 25.15 13.60
C ALA A 116 3.37 25.22 12.85
N GLY A 117 2.31 25.67 13.51
CA GLY A 117 1.01 25.93 12.89
C GLY A 117 0.97 27.09 11.88
N LYS A 118 2.03 27.92 11.80
CA LYS A 118 2.13 29.04 10.84
C LYS A 118 2.83 28.66 9.54
N PHE A 119 3.44 27.48 9.47
CA PHE A 119 4.02 26.97 8.23
C PHE A 119 2.90 26.49 7.29
N ASP A 120 3.02 26.88 6.03
CA ASP A 120 2.12 26.46 4.98
C ASP A 120 2.66 25.15 4.40
N ARG A 121 2.11 24.04 4.91
CA ARG A 121 2.51 22.66 4.59
C ARG A 121 2.28 22.30 3.14
N GLU A 122 1.30 22.92 2.47
CA GLU A 122 1.00 22.65 1.06
C GLU A 122 2.07 23.19 0.12
N LYS A 123 2.77 24.25 0.53
CA LYS A 123 3.90 24.81 -0.20
C LYS A 123 5.23 24.10 0.06
N LEU A 124 5.26 23.13 0.96
CA LEU A 124 6.48 22.39 1.31
C LEU A 124 6.59 21.13 0.47
N LEU A 125 7.75 20.97 -0.17
CA LEU A 125 8.05 19.81 -0.99
C LEU A 125 9.05 18.91 -0.26
N VAL A 126 8.75 17.61 -0.21
CA VAL A 126 9.67 16.59 0.30
C VAL A 126 10.42 16.01 -0.89
N SER A 127 11.73 16.25 -0.95
CA SER A 127 12.63 15.65 -1.94
C SER A 127 12.84 14.16 -1.68
N ASP A 128 13.31 13.42 -2.69
CA ASP A 128 13.59 11.98 -2.60
C ASP A 128 14.60 11.63 -1.51
N ASP A 129 15.53 12.54 -1.22
CA ASP A 129 16.51 12.41 -0.11
C ASP A 129 15.89 12.62 1.29
N GLY A 130 14.57 12.85 1.38
CA GLY A 130 13.85 13.11 2.62
C GLY A 130 14.03 14.54 3.17
N LYS A 131 14.68 15.44 2.42
CA LYS A 131 14.78 16.86 2.76
C LYS A 131 13.51 17.61 2.39
N VAL A 132 13.11 18.57 3.21
CA VAL A 132 11.93 19.40 2.98
C VAL A 132 12.39 20.79 2.52
N THR A 133 12.03 21.16 1.28
CA THR A 133 12.38 22.46 0.70
C THR A 133 11.28 23.50 0.95
N GLY A 134 11.64 24.78 1.05
CA GLY A 134 10.72 25.90 1.29
C GLY A 134 10.56 26.28 2.77
N LEU A 135 11.08 25.47 3.68
CA LEU A 135 11.04 25.75 5.12
C LEU A 135 11.84 26.99 5.52
N ASP A 136 13.04 27.18 4.97
CA ASP A 136 13.91 28.31 5.29
C ASP A 136 13.29 29.66 4.90
N GLU A 137 12.61 29.71 3.75
CA GLU A 137 11.95 30.92 3.26
C GLU A 137 10.76 31.29 4.14
N GLN A 138 9.93 30.32 4.52
CA GLN A 138 8.83 30.52 5.47
C GLN A 138 9.35 30.94 6.85
N LEU A 139 10.42 30.31 7.34
CA LEU A 139 11.05 30.66 8.61
C LEU A 139 11.57 32.11 8.60
N LYS A 140 12.18 32.56 7.50
CA LYS A 140 12.69 33.93 7.40
C LYS A 140 11.56 34.96 7.51
N GLY A 141 10.46 34.76 6.78
CA GLY A 141 9.27 35.60 6.90
C GLY A 141 8.66 35.56 8.30
N LEU A 142 8.67 34.38 8.95
CA LEU A 142 8.19 34.22 10.32
C LEU A 142 9.09 34.94 11.34
N LYS A 143 10.41 34.91 11.17
CA LYS A 143 11.36 35.66 12.00
C LYS A 143 11.23 37.17 11.82
N GLU A 144 10.94 37.64 10.61
CA GLU A 144 10.70 39.07 10.36
C GLU A 144 9.40 39.57 11.00
N THR A 145 8.35 38.76 10.93
CA THR A 145 7.02 39.10 11.47
C THR A 145 6.93 38.93 12.99
N TYR A 146 7.56 37.87 13.53
CA TYR A 146 7.46 37.47 14.94
C TYR A 146 8.83 37.46 15.62
N LYS A 147 9.58 38.55 15.49
CA LYS A 147 10.93 38.69 16.09
C LYS A 147 10.96 38.33 17.58
N ASP A 148 9.93 38.70 18.32
CA ASP A 148 9.83 38.46 19.76
C ASP A 148 9.66 36.98 20.14
N MET A 149 9.23 36.14 19.19
CA MET A 149 9.03 34.70 19.38
C MET A 149 10.32 33.89 19.19
N PHE A 150 11.40 34.51 18.72
CA PHE A 150 12.72 33.90 18.60
C PHE A 150 13.65 34.51 19.63
N THR A 151 14.43 33.67 20.31
CA THR A 151 15.44 34.19 21.24
C THR A 151 16.63 34.74 20.47
N GLN A 152 17.01 35.98 20.77
CA GLN A 152 18.29 36.50 20.29
C GLN A 152 19.41 35.83 21.08
N THR A 153 20.48 35.44 20.39
CA THR A 153 21.73 35.03 21.02
C THR A 153 22.35 36.24 21.71
N VAL A 154 21.96 36.49 22.95
CA VAL A 154 22.63 37.47 23.80
C VAL A 154 23.92 36.82 24.28
N ALA A 155 25.02 37.06 23.57
CA ALA A 155 26.34 36.74 24.07
C ALA A 155 26.72 37.80 25.11
N GLY A 156 26.69 37.43 26.40
CA GLY A 156 27.32 38.23 27.43
C GLY A 156 28.83 38.22 27.22
N ARG A 157 29.50 39.36 27.38
CA ARG A 157 30.96 39.37 27.56
C ARG A 157 31.26 38.84 28.95
N GLU A 158 32.27 37.98 29.08
CA GLU A 158 32.77 37.59 30.38
C GLU A 158 33.20 38.86 31.15
N PRO A 159 32.73 39.04 32.40
CA PRO A 159 33.16 40.17 33.22
C PRO A 159 34.67 40.06 33.46
N ALA A 160 35.38 41.19 33.38
CA ALA A 160 36.80 41.23 33.66
C ALA A 160 37.04 40.75 35.09
N ASN A 161 37.64 39.57 35.25
CA ASN A 161 38.02 39.04 36.55
C ASN A 161 39.24 39.84 37.06
N PRO A 162 39.14 40.58 38.18
CA PRO A 162 40.24 41.38 38.69
C PRO A 162 41.44 40.54 39.17
N ASP A 163 41.25 39.24 39.42
CA ASP A 163 42.31 38.32 39.88
C ASP A 163 43.08 37.63 38.74
N THR A 164 42.62 37.74 37.49
CA THR A 164 43.46 37.39 36.35
C THR A 164 44.34 38.59 36.06
N LYS A 165 45.61 38.54 36.47
CA LYS A 165 46.62 39.39 35.84
C LYS A 165 46.47 39.20 34.35
N SER A 166 46.05 40.26 33.66
CA SER A 166 46.21 40.39 32.22
C SER A 166 47.71 40.27 31.94
N THR A 167 48.17 39.04 31.75
CA THR A 167 49.34 38.79 30.92
C THR A 167 48.88 39.13 29.51
N GLY A 168 48.99 40.41 29.18
CA GLY A 168 48.88 40.87 27.82
C GLY A 168 49.73 39.96 26.94
N ASN A 169 49.12 39.50 25.84
CA ASN A 169 49.68 38.67 24.79
C ASN A 169 51.10 38.21 25.05
N THR A 170 51.24 36.97 25.52
CA THR A 170 52.59 36.39 25.58
C THR A 170 53.17 36.39 24.17
N ALA A 171 54.46 36.73 24.04
CA ALA A 171 55.13 36.79 22.73
C ALA A 171 54.99 35.48 21.93
N PHE A 172 54.80 34.36 22.62
CA PHE A 172 54.50 33.06 22.06
C PHE A 172 53.14 32.99 21.35
N GLU A 173 52.06 33.53 21.94
CA GLU A 173 50.74 33.58 21.29
C GLU A 173 50.73 34.51 20.06
N SER A 174 51.51 35.58 20.09
CA SER A 174 51.69 36.45 18.92
C SER A 174 52.39 35.71 17.77
N LEU A 175 53.41 34.91 18.07
CA LEU A 175 54.13 34.10 17.09
C LEU A 175 53.25 32.98 16.51
N VAL A 176 52.51 32.28 17.36
CA VAL A 176 51.59 31.21 16.92
C VAL A 176 50.50 31.74 16.00
N ASN A 177 49.94 32.91 16.32
CA ASN A 177 48.88 33.51 15.49
C ASN A 177 49.38 34.15 14.19
N SER A 178 50.69 34.45 14.08
CA SER A 178 51.29 35.04 12.88
C SER A 178 52.08 34.03 12.03
N ALA A 179 52.38 32.85 12.55
CA ALA A 179 53.14 31.80 11.86
C ALA A 179 52.52 31.35 10.54
N ASP A 180 51.17 31.36 10.42
CA ASP A 180 50.48 31.00 9.17
C ASP A 180 50.59 32.10 8.08
N THR A 181 51.09 33.28 8.42
CA THR A 181 51.17 34.45 7.53
C THR A 181 52.61 34.94 7.27
N MET A 182 53.61 34.30 7.87
CA MET A 182 55.01 34.70 7.77
C MET A 182 55.84 33.62 7.08
N THR A 183 56.86 34.02 6.32
CA THR A 183 57.80 33.08 5.72
C THR A 183 58.78 32.53 6.75
N ALA A 184 59.35 31.35 6.51
CA ALA A 184 60.27 30.69 7.44
C ALA A 184 61.49 31.57 7.83
N GLU A 185 61.93 32.45 6.93
CA GLU A 185 63.04 33.39 7.19
C GLU A 185 62.63 34.51 8.16
N GLU A 186 61.38 34.99 8.09
CA GLU A 186 60.90 36.06 8.98
C GLU A 186 60.63 35.54 10.39
N VAL A 187 60.15 34.30 10.52
CA VAL A 187 59.98 33.62 11.81
C VAL A 187 61.34 33.36 12.45
N ALA A 188 62.34 32.91 11.67
CA ALA A 188 63.71 32.71 12.15
C ALA A 188 64.36 34.02 12.62
N ALA A 189 64.14 35.13 11.90
CA ALA A 189 64.64 36.44 12.29
C ALA A 189 64.02 36.96 13.60
N GLN A 190 62.71 36.73 13.81
CA GLN A 190 62.05 37.08 15.08
C GLN A 190 62.54 36.24 16.26
N PHE A 191 62.82 34.96 16.05
CA PHE A 191 63.39 34.11 17.10
C PHE A 191 64.84 34.52 17.44
N ALA A 192 65.68 34.79 16.45
CA ALA A 192 67.05 35.25 16.67
C ALA A 192 67.12 36.61 17.40
N ALA A 193 66.18 37.52 17.12
CA ALA A 193 66.07 38.80 17.82
C ALA A 193 65.64 38.63 19.30
N MET A 194 64.99 37.52 19.65
CA MET A 194 64.60 37.19 21.02
C MET A 194 65.75 36.61 21.85
N GLU A 195 66.69 35.87 21.25
CA GLU A 195 67.89 35.37 21.94
C GLU A 195 68.95 36.45 22.22
N ALA A 196 68.90 37.57 21.49
CA ALA A 196 69.84 38.68 21.64
C ALA A 196 69.52 39.65 22.80
N LYS A 197 68.54 39.33 23.64
CA LYS A 197 68.02 40.19 24.72
C LYS A 197 68.05 39.48 26.06
#